data_AF-A0A3D2XHC7-F1
#
_entry.id   AF-A0A3D2XHC7-F1
#
_cell.length_a   1.000
_cell.length_b   1.000
_cell.length_c   1.000
_cell.angle_alpha   90.00
_cell.angle_beta   90.00
_cell.angle_gamma   90.00
#
_symmetry.space_group_name_H-M   'P 1'
#
loop_
_entity.id
_entity.type
_entity.pdbx_description
1 polymer ?
#
loop_
_entity_poly.entity_id
_entity_poly.type
_entity_poly.pdbx_seq_one_letter_code
_entity_poly.pdbx_strand_id
1 'polypeptide(L)'
;MTHFELFNLPITLKVDTSGLSKKYFELQRKYHPDRFGQSSEAEQEEALQVSAQINKAFKTLKDPDETIKYVLQLKGLLEEEEKYQLSPDFLMEVMELNEELEEGMTNAVQA
;
A
#
# COMPACT_ATOMS: atom_id res chain seq x y z
N MET A 1 -4.93 -3.31 15.53
CA MET A 1 -4.91 -1.88 15.16
C MET A 1 -4.77 -1.80 13.65
N THR A 2 -5.65 -1.05 12.97
CA THR A 2 -5.57 -0.84 11.52
C THR A 2 -4.50 0.19 11.16
N HIS A 3 -4.08 0.26 9.89
CA HIS A 3 -3.16 1.29 9.42
C HIS A 3 -3.75 2.70 9.63
N PHE A 4 -5.07 2.86 9.43
CA PHE A 4 -5.77 4.12 9.66
C PHE A 4 -5.75 4.53 11.14
N GLU A 5 -5.97 3.59 12.06
CA GLU A 5 -5.87 3.84 13.51
C GLU A 5 -4.46 4.25 13.93
N LEU A 6 -3.42 3.61 13.38
CA LEU A 6 -2.03 3.92 13.68
C LEU A 6 -1.67 5.37 13.33
N PHE A 7 -2.20 5.88 12.23
CA PHE A 7 -2.01 7.27 11.78
C PHE A 7 -3.04 8.25 12.34
N ASN A 8 -4.01 7.76 13.13
CA ASN A 8 -5.16 8.51 13.62
C ASN A 8 -5.92 9.21 12.46
N LEU A 9 -6.13 8.48 11.38
CA LEU A 9 -6.84 8.92 10.18
C LEU A 9 -8.19 8.22 10.06
N PRO A 10 -9.20 8.87 9.47
CA PRO A 10 -10.44 8.20 9.11
C PRO A 10 -10.20 7.18 7.99
N ILE A 11 -10.92 6.06 8.03
CA ILE A 11 -10.91 5.07 6.95
C ILE A 11 -11.49 5.70 5.69
N THR A 12 -10.66 5.90 4.68
CA THR A 12 -11.00 6.54 3.41
C THR A 12 -10.25 5.88 2.26
N LEU A 13 -10.85 5.87 1.07
CA LEU A 13 -10.20 5.35 -0.13
C LEU A 13 -9.11 6.28 -0.67
N LYS A 14 -9.17 7.57 -0.30
CA LYS A 14 -8.23 8.60 -0.73
C LYS A 14 -7.61 9.28 0.48
N VAL A 15 -6.35 8.97 0.73
CA VAL A 15 -5.58 9.55 1.82
C VAL A 15 -4.87 10.83 1.35
N ASP A 16 -4.90 11.88 2.18
CA ASP A 16 -4.06 13.05 1.97
C ASP A 16 -2.59 12.71 2.30
N THR A 17 -1.78 12.62 1.26
CA THR A 17 -0.35 12.27 1.35
C THR A 17 0.46 13.30 2.14
N SER A 18 0.01 14.56 2.17
CA SER A 18 0.67 15.63 2.92
C SER A 18 0.48 15.48 4.43
N GLY A 19 -0.76 15.20 4.87
CA GLY A 19 -1.09 14.86 6.25
C GLY A 19 -0.44 13.55 6.70
N LEU A 20 -0.45 12.53 5.83
CA LEU A 20 0.15 11.23 6.09
C LEU A 20 1.66 11.34 6.35
N SER A 21 2.37 12.10 5.52
CA SER A 21 3.83 12.28 5.66
C SER A 21 4.19 12.97 6.99
N LYS A 22 3.44 13.99 7.39
CA LYS A 22 3.65 14.67 8.69
C LYS A 22 3.49 13.70 9.85
N LYS A 23 2.40 12.91 9.85
CA LYS A 23 2.13 11.91 10.89
C LYS A 23 3.18 10.80 10.91
N TYR A 24 3.68 10.39 9.75
CA TYR A 24 4.77 9.44 9.64
C TYR A 24 6.03 9.93 10.35
N PHE A 25 6.48 11.16 10.08
CA PHE A 25 7.65 11.71 10.77
C PHE A 25 7.45 11.86 12.28
N GLU A 26 6.25 12.26 12.73
CA GLU A 26 5.91 12.32 14.16
C GLU A 26 6.03 10.95 14.84
N LEU A 27 5.42 9.93 14.24
CA LEU A 27 5.44 8.56 14.77
C LEU A 27 6.84 7.96 14.72
N GLN A 28 7.55 8.12 13.62
CA GLN A 28 8.90 7.60 13.46
C GLN A 28 9.86 8.27 14.44
N ARG A 29 9.71 9.56 14.71
CA ARG A 29 10.50 10.24 15.76
C ARG A 29 10.16 9.74 17.16
N LYS A 30 8.93 9.32 17.43
CA LYS A 30 8.51 8.82 18.74
C LYS A 30 9.00 7.39 18.99
N TYR A 31 8.94 6.53 17.97
CA TYR A 31 9.19 5.09 18.06
C TYR A 31 10.49 4.64 17.35
N HIS A 32 11.39 5.58 17.01
CA HIS A 32 12.65 5.23 16.35
C HIS A 32 13.48 4.28 17.23
N PRO A 33 13.99 3.16 16.70
CA PRO A 33 14.83 2.22 17.45
C PRO A 33 16.03 2.88 18.14
N ASP A 34 16.67 3.88 17.50
CA ASP A 34 17.77 4.65 18.08
C ASP A 34 17.43 5.33 19.42
N ARG A 35 16.15 5.64 19.70
CA ARG A 35 15.73 6.23 20.99
C ARG A 35 15.74 5.22 22.13
N PHE A 36 15.68 3.94 21.80
CA PHE A 36 15.63 2.83 22.75
C PHE A 36 16.99 2.12 22.85
N GLY A 37 18.05 2.64 22.25
CA GLY A 37 19.39 2.00 22.28
C GLY A 37 19.98 1.83 23.69
N GLN A 38 19.48 2.55 24.71
CA GLN A 38 19.86 2.36 26.13
C GLN A 38 18.75 1.69 26.96
N SER A 39 17.63 1.33 26.34
CA SER A 39 16.50 0.62 26.96
C SER A 39 16.77 -0.88 27.04
N SER A 40 15.87 -1.61 27.72
CA SER A 40 15.94 -3.07 27.79
C SER A 40 15.79 -3.72 26.40
N GLU A 41 16.28 -4.95 26.23
CA GLU A 41 16.15 -5.70 24.98
C GLU A 41 14.68 -5.83 24.54
N ALA A 42 13.76 -6.04 25.49
CA ALA A 42 12.33 -6.12 25.20
C ALA A 42 11.77 -4.80 24.64
N GLU A 43 12.18 -3.65 25.18
CA GLU A 43 11.77 -2.33 24.69
C GLU A 43 12.40 -2.01 23.32
N GLN A 44 13.61 -2.47 23.06
CA GLN A 44 14.26 -2.33 21.75
C GLN A 44 13.54 -3.16 20.67
N GLU A 45 13.17 -4.39 21.00
CA GLU A 45 12.44 -5.27 20.10
C GLU A 45 11.03 -4.71 19.82
N GLU A 46 10.34 -4.22 20.85
CA GLU A 46 9.04 -3.56 20.69
C GLU A 46 9.16 -2.32 19.79
N ALA A 47 10.14 -1.45 20.00
CA ALA A 47 10.37 -0.27 19.17
C ALA A 47 10.64 -0.66 17.70
N LEU A 48 11.40 -1.73 17.45
CA LEU A 48 11.65 -2.24 16.11
C LEU A 48 10.35 -2.72 15.44
N GLN A 49 9.53 -3.49 16.16
CA GLN A 49 8.24 -3.99 15.65
C GLN A 49 7.29 -2.83 15.33
N VAL A 50 7.17 -1.84 16.22
CA VAL A 50 6.32 -0.67 16.01
C VAL A 50 6.80 0.16 14.81
N SER A 51 8.11 0.41 14.70
CA SER A 51 8.71 1.10 13.56
C SER A 51 8.44 0.37 12.23
N ALA A 52 8.55 -0.96 12.21
CA ALA A 52 8.22 -1.76 11.04
C ALA A 52 6.73 -1.66 10.66
N GLN A 53 5.83 -1.64 11.64
CA GLN A 53 4.40 -1.45 11.40
C GLN A 53 4.10 -0.05 10.83
N ILE A 54 4.73 1.00 11.36
CA ILE A 54 4.60 2.38 10.85
C ILE A 54 5.03 2.45 9.38
N ASN A 55 6.17 1.84 9.04
CA ASN A 55 6.68 1.81 7.66
C ASN A 55 5.72 1.08 6.71
N LYS A 56 5.23 -0.10 7.11
CA LYS A 56 4.28 -0.88 6.30
C LYS A 56 2.99 -0.10 6.07
N ALA A 57 2.44 0.48 7.12
CA ALA A 57 1.22 1.27 7.06
C ALA A 57 1.40 2.53 6.19
N PHE A 58 2.53 3.24 6.32
CA PHE A 58 2.85 4.39 5.47
C PHE A 58 2.92 4.01 3.99
N LYS A 59 3.62 2.92 3.66
CA LYS A 59 3.75 2.44 2.27
C LYS A 59 2.38 2.13 1.67
N THR A 60 1.53 1.43 2.44
CA THR A 60 0.18 1.04 2.01
C THR A 60 -0.73 2.24 1.80
N LEU A 61 -0.75 3.20 2.74
CA LEU A 61 -1.63 4.37 2.68
C LEU A 61 -1.16 5.47 1.73
N LYS A 62 0.10 5.43 1.29
CA LYS A 62 0.68 6.38 0.33
C LYS A 62 0.33 6.02 -1.11
N ASP A 63 0.20 4.72 -1.39
CA ASP A 63 -0.14 4.20 -2.71
C ASP A 63 -1.67 4.12 -2.85
N PRO A 64 -2.29 4.81 -3.83
CA PRO A 64 -3.74 4.82 -4.00
C PRO A 64 -4.33 3.43 -4.23
N ASP A 65 -3.68 2.58 -5.01
CA ASP A 65 -4.20 1.27 -5.40
C ASP A 65 -4.14 0.31 -4.20
N GLU A 66 -3.02 0.31 -3.48
CA GLU A 66 -2.87 -0.46 -2.24
C GLU A 66 -3.81 0.05 -1.14
N THR A 67 -4.06 1.36 -1.07
CA THR A 67 -5.03 1.93 -0.13
C THR A 67 -6.43 1.40 -0.41
N ILE A 68 -6.86 1.42 -1.67
CA ILE A 68 -8.17 0.90 -2.08
C ILE A 68 -8.27 -0.58 -1.73
N LYS A 69 -7.28 -1.39 -2.13
CA LYS A 69 -7.21 -2.81 -1.82
C LYS A 69 -7.32 -3.07 -0.32
N TYR A 70 -6.55 -2.34 0.49
CA TYR A 70 -6.57 -2.47 1.94
C TYR A 70 -7.92 -2.11 2.55
N VAL A 71 -8.58 -1.03 2.09
CA VAL A 71 -9.91 -0.64 2.56
C VAL A 71 -10.96 -1.71 2.19
N LEU A 72 -10.88 -2.30 1.00
CA LEU A 72 -11.77 -3.37 0.59
C LEU A 72 -11.58 -4.64 1.43
N GLN A 73 -10.33 -5.01 1.74
CA GLN A 73 -10.01 -6.09 2.67
C GLN A 73 -10.57 -5.82 4.07
N LEU A 74 -10.42 -4.59 4.60
CA LEU A 74 -10.99 -4.21 5.89
C LEU A 74 -12.52 -4.31 5.94
N LYS A 75 -13.18 -4.13 4.80
CA LYS A 75 -14.64 -4.25 4.65
C LYS A 75 -15.10 -5.69 4.39
N GLY A 76 -14.18 -6.64 4.21
CA GLY A 76 -14.50 -8.01 3.80
C GLY A 76 -15.08 -8.09 2.38
N LEU A 77 -14.76 -7.11 1.52
CA LEU A 77 -15.26 -7.00 0.14
C LEU A 77 -14.22 -7.47 -0.90
N LEU A 78 -13.07 -7.96 -0.44
CA LEU A 78 -12.01 -8.46 -1.31
C LEU A 78 -11.46 -9.73 -0.68
N GLU A 79 -11.70 -10.86 -1.35
CA GLU A 79 -11.09 -12.14 -1.01
C GLU A 79 -9.76 -12.28 -1.77
N GLU A 80 -8.70 -12.70 -1.09
CA GLU A 80 -7.46 -13.07 -1.78
C GLU A 80 -7.74 -14.31 -2.64
N GLU A 81 -7.32 -14.26 -3.91
CA GLU A 81 -7.48 -15.34 -4.90
C GLU A 81 -8.87 -15.53 -5.53
N GLU A 82 -9.76 -14.56 -5.39
CA GLU A 82 -11.05 -14.60 -6.09
C GLU A 82 -10.82 -14.60 -7.62
N LYS A 83 -11.20 -15.70 -8.29
CA LYS A 83 -11.18 -15.78 -9.75
C LYS A 83 -12.37 -14.99 -10.28
N TYR A 84 -12.17 -13.70 -10.51
CA TYR A 84 -13.14 -12.86 -11.18
C TYR A 84 -13.47 -13.45 -12.56
N GLN A 85 -14.74 -13.79 -12.79
CA GLN A 85 -15.22 -14.11 -14.12
C GLN A 85 -15.34 -12.79 -14.89
N LEU A 86 -14.33 -12.49 -15.69
CA LEU A 86 -14.32 -11.32 -16.55
C LEU A 86 -15.30 -11.52 -17.71
N SER A 87 -15.99 -10.44 -18.11
CA SER A 87 -16.90 -10.50 -19.25
C SER A 87 -16.13 -10.77 -20.55
N PRO A 88 -16.72 -11.50 -21.52
CA PRO A 88 -16.08 -11.74 -22.81
C PRO A 88 -15.68 -10.45 -23.55
N ASP A 89 -16.51 -9.41 -23.47
CA ASP A 89 -16.25 -8.11 -24.12
C ASP A 89 -15.01 -7.43 -23.53
N PHE A 90 -14.86 -7.44 -22.20
CA PHE A 90 -13.67 -6.91 -21.53
C PHE A 90 -12.41 -7.71 -21.86
N LEU A 91 -12.51 -9.04 -21.95
CA LEU A 91 -11.38 -9.88 -22.35
C LEU A 91 -10.94 -9.58 -23.78
N MET A 92 -11.90 -9.35 -24.69
CA MET A 92 -11.61 -8.97 -26.08
C MET A 92 -10.89 -7.62 -26.15
N GLU A 93 -11.37 -6.61 -25.42
CA GLU A 93 -10.72 -5.30 -25.32
C GLU A 93 -9.27 -5.42 -24.79
N VAL A 94 -9.05 -6.24 -23.76
CA VAL A 94 -7.69 -6.48 -23.22
C VAL A 94 -6.80 -7.20 -24.24
N MET A 95 -7.34 -8.15 -25.01
CA MET A 95 -6.59 -8.82 -26.07
C MET A 95 -6.19 -7.85 -27.19
N GLU A 96 -7.13 -7.03 -27.68
CA GLU A 96 -6.87 -6.00 -28.70
C GLU A 96 -5.78 -5.01 -28.24
N LEU A 97 -5.86 -4.52 -27.00
CA LEU A 97 -4.84 -3.64 -26.43
C LEU A 97 -3.46 -4.29 -26.34
N ASN A 98 -3.38 -5.58 -26.03
CA ASN A 98 -2.10 -6.31 -26.00
C ASN A 98 -1.52 -6.49 -27.41
N GLU A 99 -2.35 -6.76 -28.41
CA GLU A 99 -1.93 -6.85 -29.81
C GLU A 99 -1.38 -5.49 -30.31
N GLU A 100 -2.06 -4.37 -30.01
CA GLU A 100 -1.56 -3.02 -30.35
C GLU A 100 -0.20 -2.71 -29.71
N LEU A 101 0.01 -3.13 -28.46
CA LEU A 101 1.30 -2.97 -27.76
C LEU A 101 2.41 -3.79 -28.41
N GLU A 102 2.14 -5.06 -28.78
CA GLU A 102 3.11 -5.91 -29.47
C GLU A 102 3.51 -5.34 -30.84
N GLU A 103 2.54 -4.85 -31.62
CA GLU A 103 2.79 -4.20 -32.91
C GLU A 103 3.60 -2.90 -32.75
N GLY A 104 3.24 -2.06 -31.77
CA GLY A 104 3.95 -0.82 -31.44
C GLY A 104 5.39 -1.05 -30.99
N MET A 105 5.63 -2.08 -30.17
CA MET A 105 6.97 -2.49 -29.74
C MET A 105 7.80 -3.07 -30.89
N THR A 106 7.18 -3.85 -31.78
CA THR A 106 7.85 -4.42 -32.96
C THR A 106 8.32 -3.31 -33.91
N ASN A 107 7.51 -2.27 -34.11
CA ASN A 107 7.86 -1.12 -34.96
C ASN A 107 8.95 -0.23 -34.33
N ALA A 108 9.03 -0.13 -33.00
CA ALA A 108 10.06 0.63 -32.30
C ALA A 108 11.45 -0.04 -32.28
N VAL A 109 11.51 -1.36 -32.51
CA VAL A 109 12.78 -2.13 -32.57
C VAL A 109 13.34 -2.21 -33.99
N GLN A 110 12.53 -1.90 -35.01
CA GLN A 110 12.93 -1.90 -36.43
C GLN A 110 13.33 -0.52 -36.98
N ALA A 111 13.20 0.54 -36.18
CA ALA A 111 13.62 1.91 -36.51
C ALA A 111 14.99 2.24 -35.86
#